data_AF-G0VAS9-F1
#
_entry.id   AF-G0VAS9-F1
#
_cell.length_a   1.000
_cell.length_b   1.000
_cell.length_c   1.000
_cell.angle_alpha   90.00
_cell.angle_beta   90.00
_cell.angle_gamma   90.00
#
_symmetry.space_group_name_H-M   'P 1'
#
loop_
_entity.id
_entity.type
_entity.pdbx_description
1 polymer ?
#
loop_
_entity_poly.entity_id
_entity_poly.type
_entity_poly.pdbx_seq_one_letter_code
_entity_poly.pdbx_strand_id
1 'polypeptide(L)'
;MDPQIEESSNFNLYSNTRDYEANGPTVKFLTFNTWGLKYVSKHRKQRLRAIADQIAQASRATPLPGNTLVQEEYDIIALQEVWVKEDWDYIVARCGHLFPYHRIFYSGILTGPGLVILSKIPIESTSLYRFPINGRPSAVFRGDWYVGKSIAVTELKPINKDTCPMVIMNSHMHAPYALSGDAAYECHRSCQAWDFSKLAKLYRKAGYAVVIVGDLNSRPGSLPHKFLTMETGLVDSWEQLFGRQDLTKLAMMDPVEQLNYGCTTCDSNLNTWRAYLGTEKACRLDYALIDPDRLQTVDAGVRFTERIANVGSFSDHFAYSCTLKLLPKRHTVDHMATELSHSQLVEKYKTYKEMILCIENYMPTAQKQKYYRGLHFIISIIVLIGCVVATTFTAEVSAWSSIFWVLFAIVVAVTGTIDGIISFLFGRKEIRALMEVQHEVLDAERNVQNILQREFRE
;
A
#
# COMPACT_ATOMS: atom_id res chain seq x y z
N MET A 1 46.04 55.34 38.73
CA MET A 1 46.45 55.29 37.31
C MET A 1 46.73 53.85 37.00
N ASP A 2 45.74 53.18 36.42
CA ASP A 2 45.82 51.80 35.95
C ASP A 2 44.86 51.73 34.75
N PRO A 3 45.34 51.46 33.52
CA PRO A 3 44.48 51.54 32.35
C PRO A 3 43.77 50.20 32.12
N GLN A 4 42.44 50.27 32.05
CA GLN A 4 41.57 49.21 31.58
C GLN A 4 41.82 48.92 30.09
N ILE A 5 41.92 47.64 29.75
CA ILE A 5 41.97 47.16 28.36
C ILE A 5 40.53 46.97 27.89
N GLU A 6 40.13 47.72 26.86
CA GLU A 6 38.90 47.54 26.09
C GLU A 6 39.00 46.29 25.21
N GLU A 7 38.18 45.27 25.48
CA GLU A 7 37.85 44.22 24.51
C GLU A 7 36.71 44.73 23.61
N SER A 8 37.08 45.04 22.36
CA SER A 8 36.15 45.47 21.31
C SER A 8 35.24 44.32 20.85
N SER A 9 33.95 44.63 20.82
CA SER A 9 32.82 43.88 20.30
C SER A 9 33.04 43.24 18.92
N ASN A 10 32.97 41.89 18.86
CA ASN A 10 32.65 41.12 17.66
C ASN A 10 31.59 40.07 18.02
N PHE A 11 30.37 40.53 18.28
CA PHE A 11 29.22 39.65 18.52
C PHE A 11 27.97 40.30 17.93
N ASN A 12 27.69 40.02 16.64
CA ASN A 12 26.35 40.07 16.03
C ASN A 12 26.39 39.83 14.51
N LEU A 13 26.82 38.64 14.08
CA LEU A 13 26.59 38.18 12.70
C LEU A 13 26.28 36.68 12.57
N TYR A 14 26.19 35.94 13.69
CA TYR A 14 25.89 34.50 13.71
C TYR A 14 24.56 34.12 14.37
N SER A 15 23.75 35.10 14.82
CA SER A 15 22.46 34.83 15.47
C SER A 15 21.26 34.75 14.50
N ASN A 16 21.36 35.32 13.29
CA ASN A 16 20.21 35.37 12.37
C ASN A 16 20.04 34.13 11.46
N THR A 17 21.01 33.22 11.41
CA THR A 17 20.93 32.01 10.56
C THR A 17 20.30 30.81 11.24
N ARG A 18 20.25 30.76 12.59
CA ARG A 18 19.64 29.63 13.31
C ARG A 18 18.11 29.74 13.44
N ASP A 19 17.54 30.93 13.41
CA ASP A 19 16.08 31.11 13.49
C ASP A 19 15.37 30.83 12.15
N TYR A 20 16.08 30.92 11.02
CA TYR A 20 15.54 30.55 9.71
C TYR A 20 15.48 29.02 9.48
N GLU A 21 16.36 28.24 10.12
CA GLU A 21 16.35 26.76 10.03
C GLU A 21 15.19 26.12 10.82
N ALA A 22 14.58 26.84 11.77
CA ALA A 22 13.48 26.34 12.59
C ALA A 22 12.12 26.28 11.84
N ASN A 23 11.88 27.16 10.86
CA ASN A 23 10.55 27.43 10.28
C ASN A 23 10.34 26.95 8.83
N GLY A 24 10.86 25.78 8.45
CA GLY A 24 10.49 25.16 7.15
C GLY A 24 8.99 24.84 7.09
N PRO A 25 8.34 24.93 5.90
CA PRO A 25 6.91 24.67 5.79
C PRO A 25 6.60 23.22 6.16
N THR A 26 5.47 23.01 6.83
CA THR A 26 4.99 21.71 7.25
C THR A 26 3.77 21.29 6.43
N VAL A 27 3.58 19.98 6.29
CA VAL A 27 2.41 19.38 5.66
C VAL A 27 1.93 18.24 6.54
N LYS A 28 0.65 18.27 6.91
CA LYS A 28 0.01 17.24 7.71
C LYS A 28 -0.77 16.26 6.84
N PHE A 29 -0.48 14.98 7.01
CA PHE A 29 -0.99 13.87 6.22
C PHE A 29 -1.91 12.99 7.03
N LEU A 30 -2.97 12.49 6.38
CA LEU A 30 -3.75 11.36 6.86
C LEU A 30 -3.76 10.27 5.78
N THR A 31 -3.48 9.03 6.16
CA THR A 31 -3.79 7.86 5.34
C THR A 31 -4.73 6.93 6.07
N PHE A 32 -5.75 6.41 5.37
CA PHE A 32 -6.76 5.60 6.01
C PHE A 32 -7.43 4.57 5.09
N ASN A 33 -7.27 3.29 5.41
CA ASN A 33 -8.13 2.23 4.90
C ASN A 33 -9.54 2.37 5.52
N THR A 34 -10.53 2.67 4.69
CA THR A 34 -11.90 2.98 5.13
C THR A 34 -12.84 1.78 5.21
N TRP A 35 -12.38 0.58 4.79
CA TRP A 35 -13.17 -0.65 4.76
C TRP A 35 -14.54 -0.47 4.11
N GLY A 36 -14.58 0.08 2.89
CA GLY A 36 -15.80 0.50 2.22
C GLY A 36 -16.48 -0.57 1.35
N LEU A 37 -16.27 -1.87 1.59
CA LEU A 37 -16.73 -2.92 0.66
C LEU A 37 -18.26 -2.97 0.58
N LYS A 38 -18.79 -3.00 -0.64
CA LYS A 38 -20.24 -3.12 -0.86
C LYS A 38 -20.73 -4.49 -0.42
N TYR A 39 -21.76 -4.52 0.42
CA TYR A 39 -22.41 -5.73 0.99
C TYR A 39 -21.59 -6.54 2.00
N VAL A 40 -20.26 -6.39 2.06
CA VAL A 40 -19.40 -7.10 3.02
C VAL A 40 -19.17 -6.27 4.28
N SER A 41 -18.81 -4.99 4.14
CA SER A 41 -18.44 -4.17 5.29
C SER A 41 -19.67 -3.71 6.07
N LYS A 42 -19.70 -4.02 7.37
CA LYS A 42 -20.80 -3.65 8.27
C LYS A 42 -20.90 -2.13 8.40
N HIS A 43 -22.13 -1.62 8.47
CA HIS A 43 -22.45 -0.19 8.61
C HIS A 43 -21.69 0.73 7.64
N ARG A 44 -21.40 0.26 6.42
CA ARG A 44 -20.56 0.98 5.45
C ARG A 44 -20.96 2.45 5.31
N LYS A 45 -22.24 2.72 5.01
CA LYS A 45 -22.73 4.10 4.79
C LYS A 45 -22.53 4.97 6.04
N GLN A 46 -22.90 4.46 7.21
CA GLN A 46 -22.75 5.20 8.47
C GLN A 46 -21.29 5.53 8.75
N ARG A 47 -20.38 4.55 8.58
CA ARG A 47 -18.96 4.74 8.83
C ARG A 47 -18.32 5.70 7.84
N LEU A 48 -18.51 5.51 6.53
CA LEU A 48 -17.92 6.39 5.51
C LEU A 48 -18.42 7.83 5.63
N ARG A 49 -19.70 8.02 5.99
CA ARG A 49 -20.24 9.36 6.31
C ARG A 49 -19.59 9.94 7.57
N ALA A 50 -19.44 9.15 8.63
CA ALA A 50 -18.77 9.60 9.85
C ALA A 50 -17.30 9.96 9.62
N ILE A 51 -16.58 9.20 8.77
CA ILE A 51 -15.22 9.54 8.34
C ILE A 51 -15.20 10.91 7.65
N ALA A 52 -16.08 11.12 6.66
CA ALA A 52 -16.19 12.40 5.96
C ALA A 52 -16.58 13.55 6.89
N ASP A 53 -17.55 13.35 7.78
CA ASP A 53 -18.00 14.34 8.75
C ASP A 53 -16.89 14.69 9.75
N GLN A 54 -16.06 13.72 10.14
CA GLN A 54 -14.92 13.97 11.02
C GLN A 54 -13.79 14.73 10.34
N ILE A 55 -13.47 14.37 9.09
CA ILE A 55 -12.53 15.14 8.27
C ILE A 55 -13.02 16.58 8.08
N ALA A 56 -14.33 16.77 7.92
CA ALA A 56 -14.97 18.08 7.83
C ALA A 56 -15.17 18.79 9.19
N GLN A 57 -14.57 18.28 10.27
CA GLN A 57 -14.67 18.81 11.65
C GLN A 57 -16.12 18.93 12.19
N ALA A 58 -17.04 18.14 11.65
CA ALA A 58 -18.46 18.13 11.99
C ALA A 58 -18.91 16.89 12.80
N SER A 59 -17.96 16.06 13.26
CA SER A 59 -18.24 14.77 13.94
C SER A 59 -18.54 14.92 15.45
N ARG A 60 -19.29 13.95 15.98
CA ARG A 60 -19.62 13.77 17.41
C ARG A 60 -19.07 12.45 17.97
N ALA A 61 -17.88 12.04 17.53
CA ALA A 61 -17.26 10.77 17.95
C ALA A 61 -16.94 10.76 19.46
N THR A 62 -16.92 9.58 20.08
CA THR A 62 -16.59 9.44 21.51
C THR A 62 -15.19 8.86 21.67
N PRO A 63 -14.25 9.55 22.34
CA PRO A 63 -12.87 9.11 22.48
C PRO A 63 -12.77 7.82 23.31
N LEU A 64 -11.68 7.06 23.11
CA LEU A 64 -11.37 5.92 23.96
C LEU A 64 -11.10 6.39 25.41
N PRO A 65 -11.36 5.54 26.43
CA PRO A 65 -11.04 5.88 27.81
C PRO A 65 -9.57 6.30 27.97
N GLY A 66 -9.34 7.46 28.58
CA GLY A 66 -7.99 8.02 28.77
C GLY A 66 -7.45 8.87 27.61
N ASN A 67 -8.24 9.10 26.55
CA ASN A 67 -7.82 9.91 25.40
C ASN A 67 -8.72 11.16 25.21
N THR A 68 -8.17 12.24 24.65
CA THR A 68 -8.93 13.47 24.35
C THR A 68 -9.27 13.49 22.86
N LEU A 69 -10.47 13.95 22.49
CA LEU A 69 -10.80 14.22 21.08
C LEU A 69 -9.90 15.36 20.58
N VAL A 70 -8.98 15.06 19.68
CA VAL A 70 -8.21 16.07 18.98
C VAL A 70 -8.83 16.24 17.59
N GLN A 71 -9.50 17.36 17.36
CA GLN A 71 -9.84 17.77 16.00
C GLN A 71 -8.56 18.20 15.31
N GLU A 72 -8.24 17.53 14.21
CA GLU A 72 -7.04 17.81 13.43
C GLU A 72 -7.39 18.30 12.05
N GLU A 73 -6.65 19.29 11.58
CA GLU A 73 -6.68 19.69 10.18
C GLU A 73 -5.60 18.95 9.40
N TYR A 74 -5.96 18.42 8.25
CA TYR A 74 -5.04 17.77 7.32
C TYR A 74 -4.86 18.62 6.07
N ASP A 75 -3.67 18.57 5.48
CA ASP A 75 -3.38 19.22 4.20
C ASP A 75 -3.60 18.25 3.04
N ILE A 76 -3.25 16.97 3.25
CA ILE A 76 -3.43 15.90 2.29
C ILE A 76 -4.02 14.68 2.99
N ILE A 77 -5.03 14.08 2.37
CA ILE A 77 -5.64 12.84 2.82
C ILE A 77 -5.59 11.81 1.69
N ALA A 78 -5.01 10.65 1.96
CA ALA A 78 -4.97 9.50 1.08
C ALA A 78 -5.87 8.39 1.64
N LEU A 79 -6.99 8.10 0.98
CA LEU A 79 -7.91 7.05 1.43
C LEU A 79 -7.73 5.79 0.58
N GLN A 80 -7.89 4.64 1.24
CA GLN A 80 -7.99 3.33 0.62
C GLN A 80 -9.38 2.74 0.89
N GLU A 81 -9.75 1.75 0.08
CA GLU A 81 -11.04 1.05 0.18
C GLU A 81 -12.30 1.90 -0.02
N VAL A 82 -12.19 3.02 -0.73
CA VAL A 82 -13.36 3.79 -1.18
C VAL A 82 -13.89 3.16 -2.48
N TRP A 83 -14.66 2.09 -2.34
CA TRP A 83 -15.08 1.26 -3.49
C TRP A 83 -16.37 1.73 -4.17
N VAL A 84 -17.23 2.49 -3.48
CA VAL A 84 -18.58 2.83 -3.93
C VAL A 84 -18.67 4.32 -4.25
N LYS A 85 -19.15 4.64 -5.46
CA LYS A 85 -19.30 6.02 -5.95
C LYS A 85 -20.16 6.91 -5.03
N GLU A 86 -21.25 6.39 -4.47
CA GLU A 86 -22.08 7.11 -3.50
C GLU A 86 -21.28 7.57 -2.26
N ASP A 87 -20.39 6.72 -1.74
CA ASP A 87 -19.58 7.05 -0.57
C ASP A 87 -18.53 8.12 -0.93
N TRP A 88 -17.94 8.04 -2.13
CA TRP A 88 -17.05 9.08 -2.66
C TRP A 88 -17.77 10.43 -2.86
N ASP A 89 -18.96 10.42 -3.45
CA ASP A 89 -19.73 11.64 -3.71
C ASP A 89 -20.10 12.34 -2.40
N TYR A 90 -20.40 11.59 -1.34
CA TYR A 90 -20.60 12.14 0.00
C TYR A 90 -19.32 12.76 0.57
N ILE A 91 -18.17 12.07 0.46
CA ILE A 91 -16.87 12.62 0.89
C ILE A 91 -16.60 13.96 0.20
N VAL A 92 -16.80 14.05 -1.12
CA VAL A 92 -16.60 15.31 -1.87
C VAL A 92 -17.59 16.38 -1.41
N ALA A 93 -18.87 16.04 -1.27
CA ALA A 93 -19.88 17.01 -0.84
C ALA A 93 -19.60 17.61 0.55
N ARG A 94 -19.00 16.83 1.46
CA ARG A 94 -18.68 17.28 2.82
C ARG A 94 -17.31 17.96 2.90
N CYS A 95 -16.30 17.41 2.24
CA CYS A 95 -14.91 17.83 2.42
C CYS A 95 -14.39 18.74 1.29
N GLY A 96 -15.08 18.84 0.15
CA GLY A 96 -14.56 19.52 -1.05
C GLY A 96 -14.26 21.01 -0.87
N HIS A 97 -14.96 21.69 0.03
CA HIS A 97 -14.67 23.08 0.38
C HIS A 97 -13.36 23.25 1.16
N LEU A 98 -12.93 22.21 1.90
CA LEU A 98 -11.63 22.17 2.59
C LEU A 98 -10.52 21.69 1.67
N PHE A 99 -10.83 20.79 0.72
CA PHE A 99 -9.88 20.17 -0.18
C PHE A 99 -10.28 20.43 -1.64
N PRO A 100 -9.94 21.60 -2.20
CA PRO A 100 -10.34 21.98 -3.56
C PRO A 100 -9.76 21.07 -4.65
N TYR A 101 -8.68 20.34 -4.34
CA TYR A 101 -8.08 19.37 -5.26
C TYR A 101 -8.36 17.96 -4.76
N HIS A 102 -9.24 17.26 -5.45
CA HIS A 102 -9.67 15.94 -5.01
C HIS A 102 -9.86 14.98 -6.19
N ARG A 103 -9.52 13.71 -6.01
CA ARG A 103 -9.59 12.70 -7.08
C ARG A 103 -9.83 11.30 -6.54
N ILE A 104 -10.68 10.56 -7.24
CA ILE A 104 -10.78 9.09 -7.17
C ILE A 104 -10.05 8.47 -8.37
N PHE A 105 -9.40 7.34 -8.16
CA PHE A 105 -8.66 6.63 -9.19
C PHE A 105 -9.44 5.40 -9.69
N TYR A 106 -9.31 5.09 -10.98
CA TYR A 106 -10.06 4.01 -11.65
C TYR A 106 -9.12 2.99 -12.29
N SER A 107 -9.41 1.70 -12.12
CA SER A 107 -8.65 0.56 -12.65
C SER A 107 -9.53 -0.70 -12.63
N GLY A 108 -8.98 -1.82 -13.08
CA GLY A 108 -9.64 -3.12 -12.97
C GLY A 108 -10.95 -3.22 -13.76
N ILE A 109 -11.81 -4.13 -13.31
CA ILE A 109 -13.04 -4.55 -13.99
C ILE A 109 -14.29 -4.07 -13.21
N LEU A 110 -14.25 -4.11 -11.88
CA LEU A 110 -15.44 -3.85 -11.05
C LEU A 110 -15.55 -2.40 -10.57
N THR A 111 -14.63 -1.95 -9.70
CA THR A 111 -14.80 -0.67 -8.97
C THR A 111 -13.59 0.26 -9.05
N GLY A 112 -12.44 -0.18 -9.58
CA GLY A 112 -11.18 0.52 -9.37
C GLY A 112 -10.49 0.15 -8.06
N PRO A 113 -9.25 0.63 -7.84
CA PRO A 113 -8.37 0.20 -6.74
C PRO A 113 -8.80 0.73 -5.37
N GLY A 114 -9.91 1.49 -5.30
CA GLY A 114 -10.43 2.06 -4.05
C GLY A 114 -9.57 3.20 -3.50
N LEU A 115 -8.76 3.83 -4.36
CA LEU A 115 -7.81 4.87 -3.96
C LEU A 115 -8.38 6.25 -4.25
N VAL A 116 -8.23 7.14 -3.26
CA VAL A 116 -8.71 8.51 -3.29
C VAL A 116 -7.63 9.43 -2.72
N ILE A 117 -7.55 10.66 -3.23
CA ILE A 117 -6.79 11.75 -2.63
C ILE A 117 -7.67 12.99 -2.46
N LEU A 118 -7.52 13.67 -1.31
CA LEU A 118 -8.03 15.01 -1.02
C LEU A 118 -6.82 15.87 -0.68
N SER A 119 -6.69 17.05 -1.27
CA SER A 119 -5.53 17.92 -1.12
C SER A 119 -5.93 19.39 -1.06
N LYS A 120 -5.35 20.12 -0.10
CA LYS A 120 -5.31 21.59 -0.07
C LYS A 120 -4.28 22.13 -1.07
N ILE A 121 -3.21 21.37 -1.30
CA ILE A 121 -2.12 21.74 -2.18
C ILE A 121 -2.52 21.46 -3.65
N PRO A 122 -2.28 22.40 -4.58
CA PRO A 122 -2.61 22.21 -5.98
C PRO A 122 -1.95 20.98 -6.59
N ILE A 123 -2.76 20.16 -7.26
CA ILE A 123 -2.31 19.01 -8.03
C ILE A 123 -1.77 19.51 -9.37
N GLU A 124 -0.52 19.16 -9.67
CA GLU A 124 0.10 19.41 -10.97
C GLU A 124 -0.28 18.32 -11.97
N SER A 125 -0.05 17.05 -11.60
CA SER A 125 -0.34 15.95 -12.51
C SER A 125 -0.74 14.65 -11.79
N THR A 126 -1.60 13.93 -12.50
CA THR A 126 -2.30 12.67 -12.19
C THR A 126 -1.79 11.42 -12.91
N SER A 127 -1.24 10.38 -12.26
CA SER A 127 -1.09 9.07 -12.94
C SER A 127 -1.45 7.86 -12.07
N LEU A 128 -1.68 6.72 -12.72
CA LEU A 128 -2.02 5.46 -12.06
C LEU A 128 -1.23 4.31 -12.69
N TYR A 129 -0.42 3.64 -11.88
CA TYR A 129 0.30 2.44 -12.29
C TYR A 129 -0.42 1.19 -11.78
N ARG A 130 -1.01 0.39 -12.69
CA ARG A 130 -1.68 -0.86 -12.31
C ARG A 130 -0.68 -2.00 -12.21
N PHE A 131 -0.67 -2.71 -11.08
CA PHE A 131 0.25 -3.82 -10.88
C PHE A 131 0.02 -4.95 -11.92
N PRO A 132 1.08 -5.41 -12.61
CA PRO A 132 1.00 -6.53 -13.54
C PRO A 132 0.58 -7.84 -12.85
N ILE A 133 1.15 -8.10 -11.67
CA ILE A 133 0.85 -9.25 -10.81
C ILE A 133 -0.07 -8.76 -9.69
N ASN A 134 -1.33 -9.21 -9.72
CA ASN A 134 -2.38 -8.61 -8.89
C ASN A 134 -3.48 -9.60 -8.48
N GLY A 135 -3.10 -10.81 -8.08
CA GLY A 135 -4.06 -11.83 -7.66
C GLY A 135 -4.55 -12.66 -8.83
N ARG A 136 -5.61 -13.45 -8.62
CA ARG A 136 -6.06 -14.47 -9.57
C ARG A 136 -7.54 -14.32 -9.91
N PRO A 137 -7.93 -14.46 -11.20
CA PRO A 137 -9.34 -14.41 -11.59
C PRO A 137 -10.16 -15.52 -10.93
N SER A 138 -9.58 -16.71 -10.78
CA SER A 138 -10.29 -17.85 -10.17
C SER A 138 -10.59 -17.67 -8.67
N ALA A 139 -9.92 -16.73 -8.00
CA ALA A 139 -10.18 -16.44 -6.60
C ALA A 139 -11.35 -15.45 -6.49
N VAL A 140 -12.55 -15.83 -6.92
CA VAL A 140 -13.73 -14.95 -7.00
C VAL A 140 -14.13 -14.33 -5.65
N PHE A 141 -13.82 -15.01 -4.55
CA PHE A 141 -14.04 -14.52 -3.19
C PHE A 141 -12.95 -13.55 -2.70
N ARG A 142 -11.91 -13.32 -3.51
CA ARG A 142 -10.78 -12.42 -3.25
C ARG A 142 -10.80 -11.31 -4.31
N GLY A 143 -11.16 -10.10 -3.91
CA GLY A 143 -11.50 -9.01 -4.84
C GLY A 143 -10.32 -8.41 -5.60
N ASP A 144 -9.08 -8.61 -5.14
CA ASP A 144 -7.88 -7.86 -5.56
C ASP A 144 -7.67 -7.86 -7.09
N TRP A 145 -7.86 -9.00 -7.75
CA TRP A 145 -7.68 -9.11 -9.21
C TRP A 145 -8.70 -8.27 -9.98
N TYR A 146 -9.96 -8.30 -9.53
CA TYR A 146 -11.08 -7.63 -10.18
C TYR A 146 -11.05 -6.12 -10.00
N VAL A 147 -10.53 -5.63 -8.87
CA VAL A 147 -10.46 -4.19 -8.59
C VAL A 147 -9.23 -3.53 -9.22
N GLY A 148 -8.20 -4.32 -9.57
CA GLY A 148 -7.00 -3.81 -10.21
C GLY A 148 -6.16 -2.93 -9.27
N LYS A 149 -5.62 -3.49 -8.18
CA LYS A 149 -4.73 -2.76 -7.26
C LYS A 149 -3.62 -2.06 -8.03
N SER A 150 -3.28 -0.87 -7.57
CA SER A 150 -2.49 0.09 -8.33
C SER A 150 -1.74 1.04 -7.38
N ILE A 151 -0.80 1.80 -7.93
CA ILE A 151 -0.16 2.95 -7.29
C ILE A 151 -0.77 4.22 -7.90
N ALA A 152 -1.49 4.98 -7.09
CA ALA A 152 -1.98 6.30 -7.44
C ALA A 152 -0.88 7.33 -7.18
N VAL A 153 -0.33 7.91 -8.25
CA VAL A 153 0.74 8.91 -8.19
C VAL A 153 0.12 10.28 -8.38
N THR A 154 0.36 11.18 -7.43
CA THR A 154 -0.13 12.57 -7.47
C THR A 154 1.04 13.52 -7.25
N GLU A 155 1.41 14.23 -8.31
CA GLU A 155 2.40 15.30 -8.26
C GLU A 155 1.72 16.58 -7.77
N LEU A 156 2.34 17.21 -6.79
CA LEU A 156 1.86 18.44 -6.16
C LEU A 156 2.78 19.60 -6.47
N LYS A 157 2.20 20.78 -6.67
CA LYS A 157 2.98 22.00 -6.84
C LYS A 157 3.85 22.26 -5.60
N PRO A 158 5.08 22.78 -5.76
CA PRO A 158 5.90 23.21 -4.64
C PRO A 158 5.15 24.21 -3.76
N ILE A 159 5.25 24.04 -2.44
CA ILE A 159 4.60 24.91 -1.45
C ILE A 159 5.30 26.28 -1.42
N ASN A 160 6.63 26.28 -1.57
CA ASN A 160 7.43 27.49 -1.74
C ASN A 160 8.57 27.24 -2.75
N LYS A 161 9.31 28.30 -3.10
CA LYS A 161 10.40 28.22 -4.09
C LYS A 161 11.59 27.41 -3.60
N ASP A 162 11.78 27.36 -2.28
CA ASP A 162 12.95 26.78 -1.62
C ASP A 162 12.80 25.29 -1.31
N THR A 163 11.65 24.67 -1.58
CA THR A 163 11.37 23.25 -1.33
C THR A 163 11.14 22.48 -2.63
N CYS A 164 11.52 21.20 -2.63
CA CYS A 164 11.28 20.32 -3.77
C CYS A 164 9.77 20.13 -4.03
N PRO A 165 9.35 19.93 -5.29
CA PRO A 165 8.00 19.44 -5.57
C PRO A 165 7.79 18.10 -4.87
N MET A 166 6.55 17.80 -4.51
CA MET A 166 6.20 16.60 -3.77
C MET A 166 5.41 15.63 -4.64
N VAL A 167 5.64 14.34 -4.46
CA VAL A 167 4.81 13.30 -5.07
C VAL A 167 4.25 12.38 -4.00
N ILE A 168 2.92 12.25 -4.00
CA ILE A 168 2.19 11.35 -3.12
C ILE A 168 1.85 10.09 -3.90
N MET A 169 2.33 8.96 -3.41
CA MET A 169 2.07 7.65 -3.99
C MET A 169 1.17 6.85 -3.04
N ASN A 170 -0.14 6.95 -3.25
CA ASN A 170 -1.14 6.21 -2.49
C ASN A 170 -1.31 4.80 -3.08
N SER A 171 -1.28 3.77 -2.24
CA SER A 171 -1.54 2.39 -2.67
C SER A 171 -2.33 1.61 -1.62
N HIS A 172 -3.03 0.58 -2.09
CA HIS A 172 -3.58 -0.47 -1.27
C HIS A 172 -3.11 -1.79 -1.87
N MET A 173 -2.02 -2.35 -1.33
CA MET A 173 -1.39 -3.54 -1.91
C MET A 173 -2.21 -4.81 -1.66
N HIS A 174 -1.84 -5.92 -2.30
CA HIS A 174 -2.62 -7.16 -2.27
C HIS A 174 -2.80 -7.72 -0.85
N ALA A 175 -4.03 -7.94 -0.41
CA ALA A 175 -4.29 -8.40 0.95
C ALA A 175 -3.73 -9.82 1.21
N PRO A 176 -3.18 -10.10 2.41
CA PRO A 176 -2.89 -11.46 2.86
C PRO A 176 -4.19 -12.14 3.31
N TYR A 177 -4.53 -13.28 2.71
CA TYR A 177 -5.71 -14.07 3.10
C TYR A 177 -5.35 -15.25 4.02
N ALA A 178 -4.06 -15.39 4.35
CA ALA A 178 -3.50 -16.30 5.33
C ALA A 178 -2.14 -15.74 5.80
N LEU A 179 -1.63 -16.22 6.94
CA LEU A 179 -0.30 -15.84 7.44
C LEU A 179 0.84 -16.48 6.62
N SER A 180 0.61 -17.66 6.04
CA SER A 180 1.60 -18.41 5.28
C SER A 180 0.98 -19.20 4.12
N GLY A 181 1.83 -19.73 3.24
CA GLY A 181 1.43 -20.54 2.10
C GLY A 181 0.85 -19.73 0.94
N ASP A 182 0.19 -20.44 0.01
CA ASP A 182 -0.29 -19.86 -1.24
C ASP A 182 -1.31 -18.72 -1.05
N ALA A 183 -2.12 -18.80 0.01
CA ALA A 183 -3.13 -17.80 0.35
C ALA A 183 -2.53 -16.55 1.03
N ALA A 184 -1.24 -16.56 1.40
CA ALA A 184 -0.58 -15.37 1.92
C ALA A 184 -0.29 -14.33 0.83
N TYR A 185 -0.24 -14.73 -0.45
CA TYR A 185 0.06 -13.86 -1.59
C TYR A 185 1.36 -13.05 -1.45
N GLU A 186 2.33 -13.60 -0.73
CA GLU A 186 3.60 -12.91 -0.48
C GLU A 186 4.33 -12.61 -1.80
N CYS A 187 4.45 -13.59 -2.71
CA CYS A 187 5.07 -13.37 -4.02
C CYS A 187 4.39 -12.24 -4.81
N HIS A 188 3.06 -12.16 -4.78
CA HIS A 188 2.32 -11.10 -5.45
C HIS A 188 2.65 -9.74 -4.84
N ARG A 189 2.55 -9.60 -3.51
CA ARG A 189 2.89 -8.35 -2.81
C ARG A 189 4.35 -7.96 -3.02
N SER A 190 5.28 -8.90 -3.02
CA SER A 190 6.70 -8.62 -3.24
C SER A 190 6.95 -8.12 -4.66
N CYS A 191 6.26 -8.67 -5.67
CA CYS A 191 6.30 -8.13 -7.04
C CYS A 191 5.70 -6.72 -7.12
N GLN A 192 4.61 -6.46 -6.40
CA GLN A 192 4.02 -5.13 -6.30
C GLN A 192 4.98 -4.13 -5.64
N ALA A 193 5.65 -4.53 -4.56
CA ALA A 193 6.65 -3.70 -3.88
C ALA A 193 7.87 -3.42 -4.77
N TRP A 194 8.30 -4.40 -5.56
CA TRP A 194 9.37 -4.21 -6.54
C TRP A 194 9.00 -3.12 -7.56
N ASP A 195 7.83 -3.24 -8.20
CA ASP A 195 7.33 -2.24 -9.14
C ASP A 195 7.19 -0.86 -8.50
N PHE A 196 6.64 -0.82 -7.28
CA PHE A 196 6.48 0.41 -6.53
C PHE A 196 7.84 1.06 -6.24
N SER A 197 8.83 0.26 -5.84
CA SER A 197 10.15 0.76 -5.53
C SER A 197 10.82 1.39 -6.75
N LYS A 198 10.70 0.79 -7.95
CA LYS A 198 11.22 1.36 -9.20
C LYS A 198 10.62 2.73 -9.48
N LEU A 199 9.31 2.86 -9.34
CA LEU A 199 8.60 4.12 -9.57
C LEU A 199 9.00 5.19 -8.55
N ALA A 200 9.01 4.86 -7.26
CA ALA A 200 9.44 5.77 -6.21
C ALA A 200 10.87 6.26 -6.42
N LYS A 201 11.80 5.38 -6.80
CA LYS A 201 13.19 5.75 -7.14
C LYS A 201 13.26 6.69 -8.33
N LEU A 202 12.45 6.46 -9.36
CA LEU A 202 12.41 7.32 -10.54
C LEU A 202 12.05 8.76 -10.16
N TYR A 203 10.98 8.93 -9.36
CA TYR A 203 10.57 10.26 -8.89
C TYR A 203 11.59 10.89 -7.93
N ARG A 204 12.18 10.11 -7.03
CA ARG A 204 13.24 10.61 -6.13
C ARG A 204 14.44 11.13 -6.93
N LYS A 205 14.88 10.38 -7.95
CA LYS A 205 15.93 10.81 -8.89
C LYS A 205 15.54 12.04 -9.71
N ALA A 206 14.27 12.17 -10.07
CA ALA A 206 13.74 13.33 -10.78
C ALA A 206 13.60 14.60 -9.90
N GLY A 207 13.96 14.53 -8.61
CA GLY A 207 14.01 15.70 -7.73
C GLY A 207 12.81 15.86 -6.79
N TYR A 208 11.85 14.94 -6.82
CA TYR A 208 10.64 15.03 -6.00
C TYR A 208 10.84 14.55 -4.56
N ALA A 209 10.29 15.27 -3.58
CA ALA A 209 10.08 14.73 -2.24
C ALA A 209 9.01 13.62 -2.32
N VAL A 210 9.45 12.36 -2.26
CA VAL A 210 8.58 11.20 -2.41
C VAL A 210 7.96 10.83 -1.07
N VAL A 211 6.65 10.61 -1.07
CA VAL A 211 5.89 10.08 0.06
C VAL A 211 5.06 8.88 -0.44
N ILE A 212 5.38 7.68 0.03
CA ILE A 212 4.55 6.49 -0.16
C ILE A 212 3.59 6.40 1.01
N VAL A 213 2.29 6.30 0.72
CA VAL A 213 1.24 6.21 1.74
C VAL A 213 0.23 5.10 1.44
N GLY A 214 -0.42 4.60 2.49
CA GLY A 214 -1.55 3.69 2.37
C GLY A 214 -1.41 2.41 3.16
N ASP A 215 -2.41 1.54 3.01
CA ASP A 215 -2.37 0.16 3.47
C ASP A 215 -1.48 -0.66 2.53
N LEU A 216 -0.23 -0.83 2.94
CA LEU A 216 0.78 -1.54 2.17
C LEU A 216 0.71 -3.06 2.41
N ASN A 217 -0.23 -3.53 3.26
CA ASN A 217 -0.46 -4.94 3.58
C ASN A 217 0.83 -5.72 3.92
N SER A 218 1.80 -5.03 4.52
CA SER A 218 3.15 -5.53 4.74
C SER A 218 3.61 -5.08 6.11
N ARG A 219 4.14 -6.01 6.91
CA ARG A 219 4.64 -5.70 8.26
C ARG A 219 6.07 -5.13 8.19
N PRO A 220 6.51 -4.36 9.20
CA PRO A 220 7.90 -3.90 9.26
C PRO A 220 8.86 -5.10 9.15
N GLY A 221 9.88 -4.98 8.31
CA GLY A 221 10.88 -6.03 8.08
C GLY A 221 10.46 -7.18 7.13
N SER A 222 9.21 -7.25 6.68
CA SER A 222 8.79 -8.20 5.64
C SER A 222 9.46 -7.90 4.28
N LEU A 223 9.54 -8.90 3.38
CA LEU A 223 10.15 -8.73 2.06
C LEU A 223 9.57 -7.54 1.25
N PRO A 224 8.23 -7.35 1.15
CA PRO A 224 7.69 -6.18 0.47
C PRO A 224 8.09 -4.86 1.16
N HIS A 225 8.07 -4.82 2.50
CA HIS A 225 8.49 -3.63 3.25
C HIS A 225 9.96 -3.29 3.00
N LYS A 226 10.85 -4.29 2.96
CA LYS A 226 12.26 -4.13 2.63
C LYS A 226 12.46 -3.47 1.26
N PHE A 227 11.71 -3.85 0.23
CA PHE A 227 11.75 -3.16 -1.05
C PHE A 227 11.27 -1.71 -0.97
N LEU A 228 10.17 -1.45 -0.25
CA LEU A 228 9.62 -0.10 -0.15
C LEU A 228 10.48 0.88 0.66
N THR A 229 11.44 0.37 1.44
CA THR A 229 12.37 1.14 2.27
C THR A 229 13.80 1.09 1.73
N MET A 230 14.45 -0.06 1.69
CA MET A 230 15.86 -0.19 1.28
C MET A 230 16.08 0.03 -0.22
N GLU A 231 15.17 -0.45 -1.08
CA GLU A 231 15.35 -0.27 -2.53
C GLU A 231 15.17 1.20 -2.93
N THR A 232 14.20 1.86 -2.31
CA THR A 232 13.86 3.27 -2.55
C THR A 232 14.76 4.26 -1.81
N GLY A 233 15.35 3.83 -0.69
CA GLY A 233 16.01 4.67 0.32
C GLY A 233 15.06 5.58 1.09
N LEU A 234 13.75 5.27 1.09
CA LEU A 234 12.77 5.93 1.95
C LEU A 234 12.80 5.32 3.35
N VAL A 235 12.37 6.10 4.34
CA VAL A 235 12.28 5.67 5.74
C VAL A 235 10.84 5.72 6.21
N ASP A 236 10.45 4.82 7.10
CA ASP A 236 9.16 4.92 7.80
C ASP A 236 9.18 6.17 8.70
N SER A 237 8.23 7.09 8.51
CA SER A 237 8.13 8.31 9.30
C SER A 237 7.98 8.03 10.80
N TRP A 238 7.31 6.95 11.19
CA TRP A 238 7.25 6.53 12.59
C TRP A 238 8.64 6.12 13.11
N GLU A 239 9.39 5.35 12.32
CA GLU A 239 10.74 4.92 12.71
C GLU A 239 11.77 6.05 12.65
N GLN A 240 11.58 7.04 11.77
CA GLN A 240 12.42 8.24 11.73
C GLN A 240 12.28 9.05 13.03
N LEU A 241 11.08 9.10 13.61
CA LEU A 241 10.80 9.86 14.83
C LEU A 241 11.09 9.07 16.12
N PHE A 242 10.72 7.79 16.18
CA PHE A 242 10.77 6.99 17.41
C PHE A 242 11.79 5.83 17.37
N GLY A 243 12.55 5.69 16.29
CA GLY A 243 13.44 4.55 16.07
C GLY A 243 12.68 3.27 15.66
N ARG A 244 13.41 2.17 15.46
CA ARG A 244 12.81 0.86 15.14
C ARG A 244 12.22 0.21 16.40
N GLN A 245 11.03 -0.36 16.29
CA GLN A 245 10.38 -1.07 17.39
C GLN A 245 10.77 -2.55 17.44
N ASP A 246 10.82 -3.11 18.64
CA ASP A 246 10.88 -4.56 18.84
C ASP A 246 9.47 -5.16 18.73
N LEU A 247 9.22 -5.87 17.63
CA LEU A 247 7.93 -6.50 17.34
C LEU A 247 7.59 -7.65 18.32
N THR A 248 8.59 -8.30 18.91
CA THR A 248 8.38 -9.38 19.90
C THR A 248 7.89 -8.77 21.21
N LYS A 249 8.53 -7.67 21.63
CA LYS A 249 8.10 -6.90 22.80
C LYS A 249 6.69 -6.33 22.60
N LEU A 250 6.42 -5.77 21.41
CA LEU A 250 5.11 -5.21 21.06
C LEU A 250 3.98 -6.25 21.16
N ALA A 251 4.20 -7.48 20.72
CA ALA A 251 3.19 -8.54 20.80
C ALA A 251 2.78 -8.89 22.24
N MET A 252 3.61 -8.57 23.24
CA MET A 252 3.38 -8.83 24.66
C MET A 252 2.80 -7.64 25.42
N MET A 253 2.78 -6.45 24.81
CA MET A 253 2.23 -5.24 25.42
C MET A 253 0.69 -5.26 25.45
N ASP A 254 0.11 -4.54 26.39
CA ASP A 254 -1.33 -4.29 26.38
C ASP A 254 -1.76 -3.39 25.21
N PRO A 255 -3.03 -3.45 24.78
CA PRO A 255 -3.45 -2.83 23.52
C PRO A 255 -3.19 -1.33 23.41
N VAL A 256 -3.27 -0.58 24.50
CA VAL A 256 -3.00 0.87 24.48
C VAL A 256 -1.50 1.14 24.33
N GLU A 257 -0.66 0.40 25.03
CA GLU A 257 0.79 0.45 24.84
C GLU A 257 1.20 0.05 23.42
N GLN A 258 0.53 -0.93 22.80
CA GLN A 258 0.80 -1.30 21.40
C GLN A 258 0.58 -0.15 20.42
N LEU A 259 -0.47 0.65 20.63
CA LEU A 259 -0.74 1.85 19.84
C LEU A 259 0.36 2.89 20.03
N ASN A 260 0.75 3.15 21.28
CA ASN A 260 1.71 4.21 21.62
C ASN A 260 3.15 3.84 21.26
N TYR A 261 3.54 2.58 21.41
CA TYR A 261 4.91 2.11 21.15
C TYR A 261 5.14 1.80 19.67
N GLY A 262 4.21 1.12 19.01
CA GLY A 262 4.40 0.65 17.64
C GLY A 262 3.41 1.15 16.62
N CYS A 263 2.54 2.11 16.97
CA CYS A 263 1.57 2.69 16.06
C CYS A 263 0.80 1.60 15.30
N THR A 264 0.22 0.65 16.04
CA THR A 264 -0.53 -0.47 15.44
C THR A 264 -1.80 0.06 14.79
N THR A 265 -1.91 -0.13 13.47
CA THR A 265 -3.02 0.36 12.65
C THR A 265 -4.04 -0.72 12.34
N CYS A 266 -3.67 -2.00 12.45
CA CYS A 266 -4.54 -3.13 12.14
C CYS A 266 -4.50 -4.20 13.24
N ASP A 267 -5.56 -4.99 13.32
CA ASP A 267 -5.73 -6.13 14.23
C ASP A 267 -5.55 -5.80 15.73
N SER A 268 -5.67 -4.53 16.11
CA SER A 268 -5.68 -4.12 17.52
C SER A 268 -6.99 -4.53 18.20
N ASN A 269 -6.89 -5.04 19.43
CA ASN A 269 -8.05 -5.36 20.27
C ASN A 269 -8.92 -4.14 20.62
N LEU A 270 -8.39 -2.91 20.50
CA LEU A 270 -9.17 -1.69 20.72
C LEU A 270 -10.15 -1.42 19.58
N ASN A 271 -9.87 -1.96 18.38
CA ASN A 271 -10.73 -1.84 17.22
C ASN A 271 -11.92 -2.80 17.36
N THR A 272 -13.15 -2.28 17.32
CA THR A 272 -14.35 -3.11 17.57
C THR A 272 -14.57 -4.20 16.53
N TRP A 273 -13.99 -4.06 15.32
CA TRP A 273 -14.07 -5.07 14.25
C TRP A 273 -12.99 -6.15 14.37
N ARG A 274 -12.04 -5.99 15.30
CA ARG A 274 -10.90 -6.88 15.54
C ARG A 274 -10.74 -7.28 17.01
N ALA A 275 -11.62 -6.81 17.89
CA ALA A 275 -11.59 -7.07 19.34
C ALA A 275 -11.60 -8.55 19.74
N TYR A 276 -12.01 -9.45 18.85
CA TYR A 276 -12.03 -10.90 19.05
C TYR A 276 -10.67 -11.58 18.78
N LEU A 277 -9.71 -10.88 18.19
CA LEU A 277 -8.37 -11.39 17.95
C LEU A 277 -7.54 -11.37 19.25
N GLY A 278 -6.43 -12.10 19.27
CA GLY A 278 -5.45 -12.00 20.36
C GLY A 278 -4.56 -10.76 20.21
N THR A 279 -4.04 -10.25 21.33
CA THR A 279 -3.19 -9.05 21.36
C THR A 279 -1.92 -9.21 20.54
N GLU A 280 -1.43 -10.43 20.35
CA GLU A 280 -0.26 -10.74 19.54
C GLU A 280 -0.45 -10.52 18.04
N LYS A 281 -1.70 -10.28 17.58
CA LYS A 281 -2.02 -10.04 16.17
C LYS A 281 -1.84 -8.58 15.74
N ALA A 282 -1.91 -7.64 16.68
CA ALA A 282 -1.81 -6.22 16.40
C ALA A 282 -0.54 -5.89 15.59
N CYS A 283 -0.71 -5.11 14.53
CA CYS A 283 0.40 -4.77 13.64
C CYS A 283 0.20 -3.42 12.96
N ARG A 284 1.28 -2.89 12.39
CA ARG A 284 1.27 -1.71 11.52
C ARG A 284 1.29 -2.19 10.08
N LEU A 285 0.26 -1.80 9.31
CA LEU A 285 0.12 -2.08 7.88
C LEU A 285 -0.05 -0.80 7.06
N ASP A 286 -0.44 0.30 7.71
CA ASP A 286 -0.63 1.60 7.11
C ASP A 286 0.57 2.48 7.43
N TYR A 287 1.15 3.09 6.40
CA TYR A 287 2.43 3.80 6.50
C TYR A 287 2.40 5.18 5.84
N ALA A 288 3.34 6.03 6.26
CA ALA A 288 3.92 7.05 5.40
C ALA A 288 5.45 6.84 5.33
N LEU A 289 5.93 6.30 4.21
CA LEU A 289 7.36 6.17 3.93
C LEU A 289 7.83 7.42 3.18
N ILE A 290 8.87 8.07 3.67
CA ILE A 290 9.25 9.42 3.25
C ILE A 290 10.70 9.47 2.79
N ASP A 291 11.01 10.44 1.92
CA ASP A 291 12.37 10.74 1.49
C ASP A 291 13.14 11.49 2.59
N PRO A 292 14.07 10.83 3.32
CA PRO A 292 14.72 11.45 4.47
C PRO A 292 15.62 12.63 4.11
N ASP A 293 16.03 12.76 2.84
CA ASP A 293 16.86 13.87 2.38
C ASP A 293 16.07 15.16 2.15
N ARG A 294 14.75 15.05 2.03
CA ARG A 294 13.84 16.15 1.66
C ARG A 294 12.74 16.38 2.68
N LEU A 295 12.49 15.42 3.57
CA LEU A 295 11.40 15.42 4.52
C LEU A 295 11.87 14.97 5.90
N GLN A 296 11.44 15.70 6.92
CA GLN A 296 11.64 15.35 8.31
C GLN A 296 10.29 15.19 9.00
N THR A 297 10.09 14.07 9.68
CA THR A 297 8.89 13.79 10.48
C THR A 297 8.95 14.61 11.77
N VAL A 298 7.91 15.39 12.02
CA VAL A 298 7.76 16.23 13.23
C VAL A 298 6.78 15.62 14.21
N ASP A 299 5.72 15.00 13.69
CA ASP A 299 4.71 14.28 14.47
C ASP A 299 4.26 13.06 13.67
N ALA A 300 3.94 11.98 14.35
CA ALA A 300 3.38 10.78 13.75
C ALA A 300 2.52 10.04 14.76
N GLY A 301 1.48 9.35 14.29
CA GLY A 301 0.71 8.47 15.15
C GLY A 301 -0.61 8.00 14.57
N VAL A 302 -1.23 7.11 15.33
CA VAL A 302 -2.54 6.54 14.99
C VAL A 302 -3.64 7.56 15.25
N ARG A 303 -4.66 7.58 14.39
CA ARG A 303 -5.87 8.42 14.47
C ARG A 303 -7.10 7.57 14.20
N PHE A 304 -8.29 8.13 14.41
CA PHE A 304 -9.55 7.40 14.24
C PHE A 304 -9.67 6.18 15.17
N THR A 305 -9.17 6.32 16.40
CA THR A 305 -9.22 5.27 17.43
C THR A 305 -10.50 5.33 18.26
N GLU A 306 -11.15 6.49 18.25
CA GLU A 306 -12.44 6.77 18.84
C GLU A 306 -13.58 6.01 18.14
N ARG A 307 -14.77 6.04 18.75
CA ARG A 307 -15.91 5.22 18.33
C ARG A 307 -17.08 6.09 17.86
N ILE A 308 -17.73 5.60 16.82
CA ILE A 308 -19.04 6.07 16.38
C ILE A 308 -20.10 5.45 17.31
N ALA A 309 -20.90 6.30 17.94
CA ALA A 309 -21.98 5.87 18.83
C ALA A 309 -22.88 4.83 18.14
N ASN A 310 -23.15 3.71 18.82
CA ASN A 310 -23.98 2.60 18.34
C ASN A 310 -23.48 1.88 17.07
N VAL A 311 -22.25 2.16 16.61
CA VAL A 311 -21.65 1.50 15.43
C VAL A 311 -20.32 0.84 15.75
N GLY A 312 -19.43 1.52 16.49
CA GLY A 312 -18.08 1.04 16.80
C GLY A 312 -16.99 1.84 16.09
N SER A 313 -15.86 1.21 15.77
CA SER A 313 -14.71 1.83 15.10
C SER A 313 -15.05 2.28 13.66
N PHE A 314 -14.40 3.35 13.20
CA PHE A 314 -14.62 3.95 11.87
C PHE A 314 -14.27 3.02 10.71
N SER A 315 -13.28 2.17 10.90
CA SER A 315 -12.86 1.13 9.97
C SER A 315 -12.31 -0.05 10.76
N ASP A 316 -12.07 -1.18 10.10
CA ASP A 316 -11.33 -2.29 10.70
C ASP A 316 -9.82 -2.02 10.80
N HIS A 317 -9.37 -0.91 10.22
CA HIS A 317 -8.09 -0.26 10.49
C HIS A 317 -8.30 0.99 11.36
N PHE A 318 -7.24 1.42 12.02
CA PHE A 318 -7.07 2.80 12.48
C PHE A 318 -6.29 3.59 11.44
N ALA A 319 -6.54 4.89 11.35
CA ALA A 319 -5.83 5.74 10.41
C ALA A 319 -4.39 6.03 10.88
N TYR A 320 -3.50 6.29 9.95
CA TYR A 320 -2.14 6.75 10.24
C TYR A 320 -2.00 8.21 9.83
N SER A 321 -1.43 9.04 10.71
CA SER A 321 -1.19 10.46 10.46
C SER A 321 0.26 10.81 10.73
N CYS A 322 0.82 11.74 9.94
CA CYS A 322 2.10 12.35 10.23
C CYS A 322 2.16 13.81 9.77
N THR A 323 3.02 14.60 10.42
CA THR A 323 3.35 15.96 10.01
C THR A 323 4.79 15.97 9.51
N LEU A 324 4.97 16.39 8.27
CA LEU A 324 6.27 16.41 7.60
C LEU A 324 6.74 17.85 7.42
N LYS A 325 7.92 18.16 7.91
CA LYS A 325 8.66 19.39 7.60
C LYS A 325 9.40 19.19 6.29
N LEU A 326 9.19 20.09 5.33
CA LEU A 326 9.93 20.07 4.07
C LEU A 326 11.29 20.72 4.29
N LEU A 327 12.33 19.99 3.89
CA LEU A 327 13.71 20.46 3.99
C LEU A 327 14.04 21.37 2.79
N PRO A 328 14.92 22.38 2.98
CA PRO A 328 15.37 23.23 1.89
C PRO A 328 16.02 22.43 0.76
N LYS A 329 15.83 22.89 -0.47
CA LYS A 329 16.60 22.42 -1.63
C LYS A 329 18.08 22.63 -1.33
N ARG A 330 18.88 21.56 -1.40
CA ARG A 330 20.33 21.70 -1.39
C ARG A 330 20.76 22.38 -2.69
N HIS A 331 21.22 23.63 -2.60
CA HIS A 331 21.76 24.41 -3.71
C HIS A 331 23.22 24.05 -3.98
N THR A 332 23.53 22.80 -4.32
CA THR A 332 24.84 22.39 -4.83
C THR A 332 24.74 21.02 -5.48
N VAL A 333 25.57 20.83 -6.51
CA VAL A 333 25.79 19.58 -7.28
C VAL A 333 26.55 18.55 -6.43
N ASP A 334 26.20 18.39 -5.15
CA ASP A 334 26.60 17.22 -4.38
C ASP A 334 25.57 16.13 -4.66
N HIS A 335 25.65 15.57 -5.87
CA HIS A 335 25.22 14.21 -6.14
C HIS A 335 26.15 13.22 -5.44
N MET A 336 26.41 13.41 -4.15
CA MET A 336 26.80 12.29 -3.32
C MET A 336 25.50 11.54 -3.06
N ALA A 337 25.12 10.67 -4.01
CA ALA A 337 24.35 9.49 -3.63
C ALA A 337 25.18 8.88 -2.50
N THR A 338 24.73 9.02 -1.25
CA THR A 338 25.44 8.48 -0.10
C THR A 338 25.74 7.03 -0.44
N GLU A 339 27.02 6.71 -0.64
CA GLU A 339 27.40 5.35 -1.00
C GLU A 339 26.84 4.43 0.08
N LEU A 340 26.10 3.42 -0.35
CA LEU A 340 25.53 2.46 0.58
C LEU A 340 26.68 1.82 1.35
N SER A 341 26.55 1.73 2.67
CA SER A 341 27.56 1.02 3.45
C SER A 341 27.64 -0.43 3.00
N HIS A 342 28.80 -1.06 3.19
CA HIS A 342 28.98 -2.49 2.90
C HIS A 342 27.87 -3.36 3.52
N SER A 343 27.46 -3.05 4.76
CA SER A 343 26.37 -3.76 5.45
C SER A 343 25.01 -3.60 4.74
N GLN A 344 24.70 -2.40 4.24
CA GLN A 344 23.48 -2.13 3.46
C GLN A 344 23.52 -2.85 2.10
N LEU A 345 24.67 -2.88 1.43
CA LEU A 345 24.84 -3.62 0.18
C LEU A 345 24.63 -5.13 0.38
N VAL A 346 25.16 -5.70 1.46
CA VAL A 346 24.94 -7.11 1.82
C VAL A 346 23.48 -7.40 2.13
N GLU A 347 22.79 -6.52 2.86
CA GLU A 347 21.36 -6.68 3.17
C GLU A 347 20.50 -6.59 1.90
N LYS A 348 20.85 -5.67 1.00
CA LYS A 348 20.21 -5.51 -0.30
C LYS A 348 20.38 -6.75 -1.19
N TYR A 349 21.59 -7.29 -1.26
CA TYR A 349 21.88 -8.54 -1.95
C TYR A 349 21.05 -9.72 -1.40
N LYS A 350 20.96 -9.85 -0.06
CA LYS A 350 20.12 -10.86 0.59
C LYS A 350 18.65 -10.69 0.24
N THR A 351 18.15 -9.47 0.22
CA THR A 351 16.75 -9.14 -0.14
C THR A 351 16.43 -9.58 -1.57
N TYR A 352 17.36 -9.40 -2.51
CA TYR A 352 17.18 -9.88 -3.88
C TYR A 352 17.16 -11.40 -3.99
N LYS A 353 18.04 -12.10 -3.27
CA LYS A 353 18.00 -13.58 -3.17
C LYS A 353 16.68 -14.06 -2.59
N GLU A 354 16.18 -13.41 -1.54
CA GLU A 354 14.89 -13.70 -0.92
C GLU A 354 13.73 -13.53 -1.92
N MET A 355 13.76 -12.47 -2.73
CA MET A 355 12.78 -12.23 -3.79
C MET A 355 12.82 -13.26 -4.93
N ILE A 356 14.02 -13.59 -5.41
CA ILE A 356 14.19 -14.63 -6.45
C ILE A 356 13.62 -15.96 -5.94
N LEU A 357 13.96 -16.35 -4.71
CA LEU A 357 13.42 -17.56 -4.08
C LEU A 357 11.90 -17.49 -3.91
N CYS A 358 11.36 -16.33 -3.54
CA CYS A 358 9.91 -16.12 -3.42
C CYS A 358 9.19 -16.34 -4.77
N ILE A 359 9.76 -15.87 -5.87
CA ILE A 359 9.23 -16.10 -7.23
C ILE A 359 9.39 -17.56 -7.64
N GLU A 360 10.55 -18.16 -7.43
CA GLU A 360 10.83 -19.57 -7.75
C GLU A 360 9.91 -20.53 -7.01
N ASN A 361 9.60 -20.25 -5.74
CA ASN A 361 8.64 -21.03 -4.96
C ASN A 361 7.20 -20.91 -5.49
N TYR A 362 6.83 -19.74 -6.03
CA TYR A 362 5.49 -19.50 -6.55
C TYR A 362 5.29 -19.96 -8.00
N MET A 363 6.33 -19.91 -8.82
CA MET A 363 6.28 -20.21 -10.26
C MET A 363 5.66 -21.58 -10.58
N PRO A 364 5.98 -22.69 -9.88
CA PRO A 364 5.34 -23.98 -10.10
C PRO A 364 3.82 -23.95 -9.87
N THR A 365 3.36 -23.16 -8.90
CA THR A 365 1.92 -23.00 -8.63
C THR A 365 1.23 -22.30 -9.81
N ALA A 366 1.81 -21.22 -10.33
CA ALA A 366 1.28 -20.53 -11.51
C ALA A 366 1.26 -21.44 -12.75
N GLN A 367 2.32 -22.22 -12.97
CA GLN A 367 2.42 -23.18 -14.07
C GLN A 367 1.39 -24.31 -13.94
N LYS A 368 1.24 -24.92 -12.76
CA LYS A 368 0.24 -25.95 -12.48
C LYS A 368 -1.18 -25.43 -12.70
N GLN A 369 -1.49 -24.23 -12.19
CA GLN A 369 -2.81 -23.63 -12.39
C GLN A 369 -3.13 -23.39 -13.86
N LYS A 370 -2.16 -22.87 -14.63
CA LYS A 370 -2.31 -22.76 -16.09
C LYS A 370 -2.55 -24.12 -16.73
N TYR A 371 -1.72 -25.12 -16.40
CA TYR A 371 -1.78 -26.45 -16.99
C TYR A 371 -3.12 -27.16 -16.71
N TYR A 372 -3.51 -27.29 -15.44
CA TYR A 372 -4.73 -28.01 -15.06
C TYR A 372 -6.00 -27.33 -15.58
N ARG A 373 -6.04 -26.00 -15.64
CA ARG A 373 -7.17 -25.28 -16.26
C ARG A 373 -7.24 -25.52 -17.76
N GLY A 374 -6.08 -25.54 -18.44
CA GLY A 374 -6.01 -25.88 -19.87
C GLY A 374 -6.45 -27.32 -20.12
N LEU A 375 -6.02 -28.25 -19.28
CA LEU A 375 -6.45 -29.65 -19.33
C LEU A 375 -7.96 -29.78 -19.11
N HIS A 376 -8.51 -29.07 -18.12
CA HIS A 376 -9.95 -29.05 -17.87
C HIS A 376 -10.75 -28.57 -19.09
N PHE A 377 -10.28 -27.53 -19.79
CA PHE A 377 -10.89 -27.10 -21.05
C PHE A 377 -10.88 -28.19 -22.13
N ILE A 378 -9.75 -28.86 -22.36
CA ILE A 378 -9.65 -29.94 -23.36
C ILE A 378 -10.56 -31.13 -23.00
N ILE A 379 -10.56 -31.54 -21.73
CA ILE A 379 -11.46 -32.60 -21.24
C ILE A 379 -12.93 -32.19 -21.44
N SER A 380 -13.26 -30.93 -21.16
CA SER A 380 -14.62 -30.41 -21.34
C SER A 380 -15.10 -30.54 -22.79
N ILE A 381 -14.24 -30.29 -23.79
CA ILE A 381 -14.58 -30.49 -25.21
C ILE A 381 -14.91 -31.97 -25.50
N ILE A 382 -14.10 -32.90 -24.99
CA ILE A 382 -14.31 -34.34 -25.19
C ILE A 382 -15.64 -34.78 -24.53
N VAL A 383 -15.89 -34.30 -23.30
CA VAL A 383 -17.13 -34.58 -22.57
C VAL A 383 -18.35 -34.02 -23.32
N LEU A 384 -18.25 -32.82 -23.89
CA LEU A 384 -19.34 -32.23 -24.68
C LEU A 384 -19.69 -33.07 -25.91
N ILE A 385 -18.68 -33.55 -26.65
CA ILE A 385 -18.89 -34.47 -27.78
C ILE A 385 -19.58 -35.75 -27.29
N GLY A 386 -19.13 -36.30 -26.16
CA GLY A 386 -19.76 -37.45 -25.52
C GLY A 386 -21.22 -37.19 -25.12
N CYS A 387 -21.55 -35.99 -24.62
CA CYS A 387 -22.92 -35.61 -24.25
C CYS A 387 -23.84 -35.57 -25.47
N VAL A 388 -23.37 -35.04 -26.60
CA VAL A 388 -24.16 -34.99 -27.85
C VAL A 388 -24.51 -36.41 -28.30
N VAL A 389 -23.54 -37.32 -28.29
CA VAL A 389 -23.74 -38.73 -28.64
C VAL A 389 -24.66 -39.42 -27.63
N ALA A 390 -24.43 -39.24 -26.32
CA ALA A 390 -25.27 -39.86 -25.29
C ALA A 390 -26.74 -39.39 -25.37
N THR A 391 -26.96 -38.11 -25.69
CA THR A 391 -28.30 -37.54 -25.81
C THR A 391 -29.13 -38.25 -26.87
N THR A 392 -28.54 -38.65 -28.01
CA THR A 392 -29.29 -39.34 -29.07
C THR A 392 -29.78 -40.70 -28.61
N PHE A 393 -28.95 -41.47 -27.90
CA PHE A 393 -29.32 -42.80 -27.41
C PHE A 393 -30.31 -42.75 -26.23
N THR A 394 -30.10 -41.85 -25.26
CA THR A 394 -30.97 -41.83 -24.08
C THR A 394 -32.34 -41.22 -24.39
N ALA A 395 -32.42 -40.30 -25.37
CA ALA A 395 -33.69 -39.71 -25.79
C ALA A 395 -34.63 -40.74 -26.45
N GLU A 396 -34.08 -41.75 -27.13
CA GLU A 396 -34.87 -42.87 -27.68
C GLU A 396 -35.51 -43.73 -26.58
N VAL A 397 -34.80 -43.95 -25.48
CA VAL A 397 -35.33 -44.68 -24.32
C VAL A 397 -36.34 -43.83 -23.55
N SER A 398 -36.00 -42.55 -23.33
CA SER A 398 -36.85 -41.61 -22.63
C SER A 398 -36.53 -40.18 -23.04
N ALA A 399 -37.48 -39.52 -23.71
CA ALA A 399 -37.30 -38.17 -24.26
C ALA A 399 -36.90 -37.13 -23.20
N TRP A 400 -37.41 -37.25 -21.96
CA TRP A 400 -37.08 -36.30 -20.88
C TRP A 400 -35.63 -36.38 -20.42
N SER A 401 -34.91 -37.48 -20.70
CA SER A 401 -33.49 -37.64 -20.32
C SER A 401 -32.58 -36.62 -21.02
N SER A 402 -32.97 -36.14 -22.21
CA SER A 402 -32.24 -35.12 -22.98
C SER A 402 -32.06 -33.83 -22.21
N ILE A 403 -33.02 -33.47 -21.34
CA ILE A 403 -32.96 -32.26 -20.50
C ILE A 403 -31.74 -32.33 -19.56
N PHE A 404 -31.47 -33.49 -18.95
CA PHE A 404 -30.34 -33.66 -18.04
C PHE A 404 -28.99 -33.56 -18.77
N TRP A 405 -28.88 -34.14 -19.96
CA TRP A 405 -27.67 -34.02 -20.78
C TRP A 405 -27.42 -32.61 -21.26
N VAL A 406 -28.47 -31.88 -21.66
CA VAL A 406 -28.35 -30.46 -22.05
C VAL A 406 -27.90 -29.61 -20.87
N LEU A 407 -28.51 -29.77 -19.69
CA LEU A 407 -28.11 -29.04 -18.49
C LEU A 407 -26.65 -29.36 -18.10
N PHE A 408 -26.27 -30.63 -18.14
CA PHE A 408 -24.89 -31.05 -17.87
C PHE A 408 -23.91 -30.45 -18.90
N ALA A 409 -24.24 -30.51 -20.19
CA ALA A 409 -23.43 -29.92 -21.25
C ALA A 409 -23.27 -28.40 -21.08
N ILE A 410 -24.32 -27.69 -20.66
CA ILE A 410 -24.22 -26.24 -20.35
C ILE A 410 -23.19 -26.00 -19.25
N VAL A 411 -23.25 -26.76 -18.15
CA VAL A 411 -22.29 -26.60 -17.04
C VAL A 411 -20.87 -26.88 -17.51
N VAL A 412 -20.64 -27.98 -18.24
CA VAL A 412 -19.32 -28.36 -18.77
C VAL A 412 -18.79 -27.29 -19.75
N ALA A 413 -19.65 -26.80 -20.64
CA ALA A 413 -19.27 -25.77 -21.60
C ALA A 413 -18.87 -24.46 -20.91
N VAL A 414 -19.64 -24.01 -19.92
CA VAL A 414 -19.36 -22.77 -19.18
C VAL A 414 -18.06 -22.89 -18.38
N THR A 415 -17.92 -23.93 -17.57
CA THR A 415 -16.73 -24.09 -16.71
C THR A 415 -15.47 -24.35 -17.52
N GLY A 416 -15.56 -25.21 -18.54
CA GLY A 416 -14.46 -25.49 -19.46
C GLY A 416 -14.01 -24.23 -20.20
N THR A 417 -14.93 -23.44 -20.75
CA THR A 417 -14.61 -22.20 -21.47
C THR A 417 -13.94 -21.16 -20.56
N ILE A 418 -14.47 -20.96 -19.34
CA ILE A 418 -13.87 -20.05 -18.37
C ILE A 418 -12.43 -20.48 -18.05
N ASP A 419 -12.20 -21.76 -17.78
CA ASP A 419 -10.86 -22.27 -17.49
C ASP A 419 -9.92 -22.20 -18.70
N GLY A 420 -10.43 -22.42 -19.92
CA GLY A 420 -9.70 -22.22 -21.15
C GLY A 420 -9.21 -20.78 -21.31
N ILE A 421 -10.08 -19.80 -21.05
CA ILE A 421 -9.76 -18.37 -21.07
C ILE A 421 -8.72 -18.04 -19.99
N ILE A 422 -8.91 -18.53 -18.76
CA ILE A 422 -7.97 -18.29 -17.65
C ILE A 422 -6.61 -18.91 -17.98
N SER A 423 -6.55 -20.13 -18.50
CA SER A 423 -5.28 -20.79 -18.87
C SER A 423 -4.56 -20.04 -19.99
N PHE A 424 -5.28 -19.71 -21.07
CA PHE A 424 -4.70 -19.13 -22.27
C PHE A 424 -4.30 -17.66 -22.08
N LEU A 425 -5.19 -16.82 -21.53
CA LEU A 425 -4.93 -15.40 -21.36
C LEU A 425 -4.21 -15.10 -20.05
N PHE A 426 -4.85 -15.40 -18.92
CA PHE A 426 -4.32 -15.04 -17.61
C PHE A 426 -3.06 -15.82 -17.25
N GLY A 427 -3.08 -17.15 -17.37
CA GLY A 427 -1.97 -18.02 -16.97
C GLY A 427 -0.68 -17.72 -17.75
N ARG A 428 -0.78 -17.41 -19.05
CA ARG A 428 0.38 -16.97 -19.85
C ARG A 428 0.89 -15.60 -19.42
N LYS A 429 -0.01 -14.64 -19.21
CA LYS A 429 0.33 -13.28 -18.77
C LYS A 429 1.02 -13.30 -17.41
N GLU A 430 0.48 -14.04 -16.45
CA GLU A 430 1.00 -14.15 -15.08
C GLU A 430 2.43 -14.71 -15.07
N ILE A 431 2.66 -15.84 -15.77
CA ILE A 431 3.99 -16.46 -15.85
C ILE A 431 5.02 -15.51 -16.47
N ARG A 432 4.66 -14.80 -17.55
CA ARG A 432 5.56 -13.84 -18.19
C ARG A 432 5.86 -12.64 -17.29
N ALA A 433 4.86 -12.13 -16.56
CA ALA A 433 5.07 -11.05 -15.61
C ALA A 433 5.99 -11.48 -14.45
N LEU A 434 5.85 -12.72 -13.96
CA LEU A 434 6.75 -13.27 -12.94
C LEU A 434 8.19 -13.40 -13.46
N MET A 435 8.37 -13.89 -14.70
CA MET A 435 9.69 -13.96 -15.33
C MET A 435 10.32 -12.57 -15.50
N GLU A 436 9.53 -11.57 -15.91
CA GLU A 436 10.01 -10.20 -16.08
C GLU A 436 10.56 -9.64 -14.76
N VAL A 437 9.76 -9.72 -13.69
CA VAL A 437 10.20 -9.28 -12.35
C VAL A 437 11.42 -10.07 -11.89
N GLN A 438 11.47 -11.38 -12.14
CA GLN A 438 12.63 -12.21 -11.79
C GLN A 438 13.90 -11.75 -12.51
N HIS A 439 13.81 -11.45 -13.82
CA HIS A 439 14.95 -10.98 -14.60
C HIS A 439 15.43 -9.60 -14.13
N GLU A 440 14.51 -8.66 -13.89
CA GLU A 440 14.85 -7.34 -13.36
C GLU A 440 15.57 -7.43 -12.01
N VAL A 441 15.11 -8.31 -11.11
CA VAL A 441 15.73 -8.54 -9.80
C VAL A 441 17.09 -9.22 -9.94
N LEU A 442 17.24 -10.18 -10.86
CA LEU A 442 18.53 -10.83 -11.16
C LEU A 442 19.56 -9.82 -11.68
N ASP A 443 19.16 -8.90 -12.55
CA ASP A 443 20.05 -7.87 -13.06
C ASP A 443 20.49 -6.89 -11.97
N ALA A 444 19.56 -6.51 -11.08
CA ALA A 444 19.88 -5.71 -9.90
C ALA A 444 20.80 -6.45 -8.92
N GLU A 445 20.60 -7.76 -8.74
CA GLU A 445 21.41 -8.62 -7.89
C GLU A 445 22.85 -8.75 -8.40
N ARG A 446 23.03 -9.03 -9.68
CA ARG A 446 24.34 -9.07 -10.33
C ARG A 446 25.08 -7.75 -10.20
N ASN A 447 24.37 -6.63 -10.33
CA ASN A 447 24.98 -5.31 -10.14
C ASN A 447 25.52 -5.12 -8.72
N VAL A 448 24.73 -5.45 -7.69
CA VAL A 448 25.18 -5.36 -6.29
C VAL A 448 26.31 -6.35 -6.00
N GLN A 449 26.25 -7.56 -6.55
CA GLN A 449 27.30 -8.56 -6.41
C GLN A 449 28.64 -8.05 -6.98
N ASN A 450 28.60 -7.38 -8.14
CA ASN A 450 29.79 -6.80 -8.76
C ASN A 450 30.40 -5.69 -7.90
N ILE A 451 29.57 -4.85 -7.27
CA ILE A 451 30.03 -3.80 -6.35
C ILE A 451 30.73 -4.43 -5.14
N LEU A 452 30.08 -5.40 -4.48
CA LEU A 452 30.65 -6.10 -3.34
C LEU A 452 31.98 -6.78 -3.69
N GLN A 453 32.09 -7.42 -4.86
CA GLN A 453 33.34 -8.07 -5.30
C GLN A 453 34.49 -7.10 -5.57
N ARG A 454 34.19 -5.85 -5.96
CA ARG A 454 35.22 -4.82 -6.13
C ARG A 454 35.76 -4.35 -4.79
N GLU A 455 34.89 -4.12 -3.81
CA GLU A 455 35.28 -3.76 -2.44
C GLU A 455 36.17 -4.82 -1.75
N PHE A 456 36.08 -6.10 -2.14
CA PHE A 456 36.96 -7.16 -1.62
C PHE A 456 38.35 -7.21 -2.28
N ARG A 457 38.53 -6.55 -3.42
CA ARG A 457 39.79 -6.57 -4.19
C ARG A 457 40.65 -5.34 -3.97
N GLU A 458 40.03 -4.23 -3.57
CA GLU A 458 40.66 -3.01 -3.07
C GLU A 458 40.99 -3.17 -1.58
#